data_AF-A0A932P984-F1
#
_entry.id   AF-A0A932P984-F1
#
_cell.length_a   1.000
_cell.length_b   1.000
_cell.length_c   1.000
_cell.angle_alpha   90.00
_cell.angle_beta   90.00
_cell.angle_gamma   90.00
#
_symmetry.space_group_name_H-M   'P 1'
#
loop_
_entity.id
_entity.type
_entity.pdbx_description
1 polymer ?
#
loop_
_entity_poly.entity_id
_entity_poly.type
_entity_poly.pdbx_seq_one_letter_code
_entity_poly.pdbx_strand_id
1 'polypeptide(L)'
;MSRPFLLTATVYLALLGCTKPNASVVVYTALDQEFSEPLFAPFQKATGIRVRPNFDTESTKTVGLANRIMVEAQGGRTRCDLFWNNEILHTLRLKERGLLRPIHPPNAES
;
A
#
# COMPACT_ATOMS: atom_id res chain seq x y z
N MET A 1 -27.74 -26.96 -39.16
CA MET A 1 -26.37 -27.51 -39.09
C MET A 1 -25.43 -26.43 -38.58
N SER A 2 -25.49 -26.07 -37.27
CA SER A 2 -24.76 -24.87 -36.76
C SER A 2 -24.54 -24.84 -35.23
N ARG A 3 -24.81 -25.93 -34.50
CA ARG A 3 -24.83 -25.92 -33.01
C ARG A 3 -23.56 -26.40 -32.27
N PRO A 4 -22.57 -27.12 -32.86
CA PRO A 4 -21.40 -27.54 -32.09
C PRO A 4 -20.36 -26.42 -31.90
N PHE A 5 -20.35 -25.40 -32.77
CA PHE A 5 -19.34 -24.34 -32.76
C PHE A 5 -19.54 -23.28 -31.65
N LEU A 6 -20.79 -23.08 -31.20
CA LEU A 6 -21.13 -22.14 -30.13
C LEU A 6 -20.83 -22.70 -28.73
N LEU A 7 -20.96 -24.02 -28.56
CA LEU A 7 -20.64 -24.68 -27.28
C LEU A 7 -19.14 -24.75 -27.03
N THR A 8 -18.33 -24.99 -28.08
CA THR A 8 -16.86 -25.00 -27.96
C THR A 8 -16.28 -23.62 -27.65
N ALA A 9 -16.85 -22.55 -28.23
CA ALA A 9 -16.42 -21.18 -27.96
C ALA A 9 -16.67 -20.73 -26.50
N THR A 10 -17.75 -21.22 -25.88
CA THR A 10 -18.12 -20.86 -24.51
C THR A 10 -17.19 -21.52 -23.47
N VAL A 11 -16.72 -22.74 -23.74
CA VAL A 11 -15.76 -23.46 -22.88
C VAL A 11 -14.36 -22.83 -22.92
N TYR A 12 -13.93 -22.32 -24.08
CA TYR A 12 -12.63 -21.64 -24.21
C TYR A 12 -12.57 -20.31 -23.43
N LEU A 13 -13.69 -19.59 -23.32
CA LEU A 13 -13.75 -18.31 -22.60
C LEU A 13 -13.66 -18.48 -21.07
N ALA A 14 -14.12 -19.62 -20.55
CA ALA A 14 -14.08 -19.93 -19.12
C ALA A 14 -12.67 -20.28 -18.59
N LEU A 15 -11.73 -20.64 -19.48
CA LEU A 15 -10.35 -21.02 -19.10
C LEU A 15 -9.38 -19.83 -19.05
N LEU A 16 -9.81 -18.61 -19.40
CA LEU A 16 -8.95 -17.43 -19.52
C LEU A 16 -8.92 -16.52 -18.28
N GLY A 17 -9.65 -16.84 -17.20
CA GLY A 17 -10.02 -15.80 -16.23
C GLY A 17 -9.85 -16.15 -14.76
N CYS A 18 -8.62 -16.32 -14.26
CA CYS A 18 -8.29 -16.09 -12.84
C CYS A 18 -6.78 -15.94 -12.62
N THR A 19 -6.20 -14.80 -12.99
CA THR A 19 -4.89 -14.40 -12.45
C THR A 19 -5.10 -13.77 -11.08
N LYS A 20 -4.50 -14.35 -10.03
CA LYS A 20 -4.49 -13.70 -8.70
C LYS A 20 -3.79 -12.35 -8.85
N PRO A 21 -4.43 -11.23 -8.49
CA PRO A 21 -3.74 -9.95 -8.48
C PRO A 21 -2.54 -10.05 -7.53
N ASN A 22 -1.36 -9.65 -8.01
CA ASN A 22 -0.18 -9.58 -7.16
C ASN A 22 -0.47 -8.58 -6.03
N ALA A 23 -0.54 -9.07 -4.80
CA ALA A 23 -0.78 -8.23 -3.63
C ALA A 23 0.29 -7.13 -3.56
N SER A 24 -0.13 -5.89 -3.28
CA SER A 24 0.79 -4.77 -3.14
C SER A 24 0.39 -3.86 -2.00
N VAL A 25 1.36 -3.19 -1.40
CA VAL A 25 1.20 -2.22 -0.32
C VAL A 25 1.91 -0.91 -0.68
N VAL A 26 1.24 0.22 -0.54
CA VAL A 26 1.81 1.55 -0.72
C VAL A 26 2.29 2.08 0.63
N VAL A 27 3.59 2.30 0.74
CA VAL A 27 4.24 2.73 1.98
C VAL A 27 4.72 4.16 1.81
N TYR A 28 4.26 5.08 2.65
CA TYR A 28 4.81 6.44 2.73
C TYR A 28 5.88 6.44 3.82
N THR A 29 7.13 6.62 3.43
CA THR A 29 8.31 6.47 4.29
C THR A 29 8.96 7.84 4.50
N ALA A 30 8.80 8.39 5.71
CA ALA A 30 9.43 9.64 6.12
C ALA A 30 10.81 9.42 6.78
N LEU A 31 11.46 8.30 6.46
CA LEU A 31 12.80 7.93 6.92
C LEU A 31 13.78 8.06 5.74
N ASP A 32 15.07 8.09 6.07
CA ASP A 32 16.14 8.08 5.07
C ASP A 32 16.02 6.87 4.14
N GLN A 33 15.96 7.16 2.84
CA GLN A 33 15.77 6.14 1.80
C GLN A 33 16.88 5.10 1.81
N GLU A 34 18.14 5.54 1.98
CA GLU A 34 19.33 4.67 1.99
C GLU A 34 19.22 3.52 3.01
N PHE A 35 18.59 3.79 4.16
CA PHE A 35 18.44 2.80 5.23
C PHE A 35 17.11 2.04 5.16
N SER A 36 16.04 2.69 4.69
CA SER A 36 14.70 2.10 4.71
C SER A 36 14.39 1.25 3.47
N GLU A 37 14.87 1.64 2.28
CA GLU A 37 14.63 0.91 1.04
C GLU A 37 15.14 -0.54 1.06
N PRO A 38 16.35 -0.84 1.58
CA PRO A 38 16.86 -2.21 1.64
C PRO A 38 15.98 -3.17 2.45
N LEU A 39 15.18 -2.66 3.39
CA LEU A 39 14.32 -3.47 4.26
C LEU A 39 13.09 -4.01 3.53
N PHE A 40 12.70 -3.41 2.40
CA PHE A 40 11.56 -3.90 1.62
C PHE A 40 11.88 -5.18 0.87
N ALA A 41 13.11 -5.39 0.37
CA ALA A 41 13.45 -6.57 -0.41
C ALA A 41 13.27 -7.89 0.36
N PRO A 42 13.76 -8.05 1.61
CA PRO A 42 13.49 -9.24 2.42
C PRO A 42 12.01 -9.49 2.64
N PHE A 43 11.23 -8.44 2.96
CA PHE A 43 9.79 -8.55 3.16
C PHE A 43 9.06 -9.02 1.89
N GLN A 44 9.37 -8.42 0.74
CA GLN A 44 8.78 -8.79 -0.54
C GLN A 44 9.13 -10.25 -0.90
N LYS A 45 10.37 -10.68 -0.65
CA LYS A 45 10.82 -12.06 -0.88
C LYS A 45 10.08 -13.06 0.02
N ALA A 46 9.89 -12.72 1.30
CA ALA A 46 9.26 -13.61 2.27
C ALA A 46 7.74 -13.74 2.07
N THR A 47 7.07 -12.67 1.63
CA THR A 47 5.60 -12.61 1.59
C THR A 47 5.01 -12.67 0.18
N GLY A 48 5.80 -12.37 -0.85
CA GLY A 48 5.31 -12.16 -2.22
C GLY A 48 4.52 -10.87 -2.42
N ILE A 49 4.34 -10.04 -1.39
CA ILE A 49 3.65 -8.75 -1.47
C ILE A 49 4.60 -7.72 -2.06
N ARG A 50 4.19 -7.01 -3.11
CA ARG A 50 4.96 -5.92 -3.71
C ARG A 50 4.86 -4.65 -2.87
N VAL A 51 5.99 -4.08 -2.47
CA VAL A 51 6.05 -2.80 -1.78
C VAL A 51 6.19 -1.68 -2.81
N ARG A 52 5.37 -0.64 -2.68
CA ARG A 52 5.40 0.57 -3.49
C ARG A 52 5.76 1.74 -2.58
N PRO A 53 7.05 1.97 -2.31
CA PRO A 53 7.46 3.02 -1.38
C PRO A 53 7.35 4.40 -2.04
N ASN A 54 6.99 5.39 -1.25
CA ASN A 54 7.08 6.80 -1.56
C ASN A 54 7.88 7.47 -0.45
N PHE A 55 9.06 7.96 -0.78
CA PHE A 55 9.97 8.58 0.17
C PHE A 55 9.73 10.09 0.21
N ASP A 56 9.96 10.71 1.37
CA ASP A 56 10.09 12.16 1.43
C ASP A 56 11.35 12.59 0.65
N THR A 57 11.29 13.75 0.02
CA THR A 57 12.50 14.41 -0.47
C THR A 57 13.18 15.16 0.68
N GLU A 58 14.50 15.34 0.61
CA GLU A 58 15.25 16.09 1.64
C GLU A 58 14.69 17.50 1.87
N SER A 59 14.14 18.15 0.84
CA SER A 59 13.53 19.48 0.93
C SER A 59 12.14 19.50 1.59
N THR A 60 11.49 18.34 1.74
CA THR A 60 10.12 18.21 2.30
C THR A 60 10.04 17.29 3.51
N LYS A 61 11.20 16.94 4.09
CA LYS A 61 11.31 15.91 5.12
C LYS A 61 10.23 16.11 6.19
N THR A 62 9.54 15.01 6.50
CA THR A 62 8.50 14.81 7.52
C THR A 62 7.17 15.54 7.33
N VAL A 63 7.12 16.65 6.59
CA VAL A 63 5.86 17.38 6.36
C VAL A 63 5.17 16.94 5.06
N GLY A 64 5.93 16.59 4.03
CA GLY A 64 5.43 16.33 2.68
C GLY A 64 4.44 15.17 2.62
N LEU A 65 4.85 13.99 3.10
CA LEU A 65 4.00 12.79 3.07
C LEU A 65 2.77 12.91 3.99
N ALA A 66 2.88 13.54 5.16
CA ALA A 66 1.73 13.75 6.04
C ALA A 66 0.68 14.68 5.42
N ASN A 67 1.14 15.79 4.82
CA ASN A 67 0.26 16.68 4.05
C ASN A 67 -0.38 15.98 2.88
N ARG A 68 0.38 15.14 2.16
CA ARG A 68 -0.15 14.34 1.06
C ARG A 68 -1.27 13.40 1.53
N ILE A 69 -1.13 12.72 2.65
CA ILE A 69 -2.20 11.88 3.21
C ILE A 69 -3.46 12.71 3.48
N MET A 70 -3.32 13.90 4.08
CA MET A 70 -4.46 14.79 4.34
C MET A 70 -5.14 15.25 3.06
N VAL A 71 -4.39 15.61 2.02
CA VAL A 71 -4.93 16.03 0.71
C VAL A 71 -5.61 14.87 -0.01
N GLU A 72 -5.00 13.68 -0.02
CA GLU A 72 -5.62 12.49 -0.64
C GLU A 72 -6.92 12.09 0.08
N ALA A 73 -6.97 12.23 1.41
CA ALA A 73 -8.17 11.98 2.19
C ALA A 73 -9.31 12.97 1.86
N GLN A 74 -9.00 14.24 1.60
CA GLN A 74 -9.99 15.22 1.13
C GLN A 74 -10.61 14.82 -0.21
N GLY A 75 -9.86 14.12 -1.07
CA GLY A 75 -10.34 13.53 -2.33
C GLY A 75 -11.15 12.24 -2.16
N GLY A 76 -11.42 11.82 -0.92
CA GLY A 76 -12.26 10.66 -0.59
C GLY A 76 -11.51 9.35 -0.38
N ARG A 77 -10.21 9.27 -0.69
CA ARG A 77 -9.41 8.06 -0.43
C ARG A 77 -7.91 8.31 -0.42
N THR A 78 -7.26 7.91 0.68
CA THR A 78 -5.78 7.82 0.76
C THR A 78 -5.26 6.71 -0.14
N ARG A 79 -4.13 6.96 -0.82
CA ARG A 79 -3.38 5.91 -1.53
C ARG A 79 -2.41 5.18 -0.61
N CYS A 80 -2.09 5.75 0.55
CA CYS A 80 -1.17 5.21 1.53
C CYS A 80 -1.84 4.12 2.38
N ASP A 81 -1.20 2.96 2.46
CA ASP A 81 -1.62 1.83 3.29
C ASP A 81 -0.86 1.80 4.63
N LEU A 82 0.41 2.22 4.61
CA LEU A 82 1.30 2.31 5.77
C LEU A 82 2.08 3.63 5.74
N PHE A 83 1.92 4.45 6.77
CA PHE A 83 2.75 5.63 6.99
C PHE A 83 3.84 5.30 8.00
N TRP A 84 5.08 5.13 7.52
CA TRP A 84 6.25 4.86 8.35
C TRP A 84 6.98 6.18 8.62
N ASN A 85 6.90 6.66 9.85
CA ASN A 85 7.34 7.98 10.26
C ASN A 85 7.88 7.95 11.70
N ASN A 86 8.87 8.80 12.00
CA ASN A 86 9.47 8.97 13.33
C ASN A 86 9.02 10.26 14.05
N GLU A 87 8.25 11.13 13.41
CA GLU A 87 7.78 12.40 13.99
C GLU A 87 6.36 12.29 14.58
N ILE A 88 6.27 12.33 15.92
CA ILE A 88 5.01 12.14 16.64
C ILE A 88 3.94 13.19 16.30
N LEU A 89 4.35 14.44 16.03
CA LEU A 89 3.40 15.53 15.81
C LEU A 89 2.53 15.31 14.57
N HIS A 90 3.09 14.77 13.48
CA HIS A 90 2.33 14.44 12.27
C HIS A 90 1.38 13.28 12.50
N THR A 91 1.80 12.27 13.27
CA THR A 91 0.96 11.15 13.66
C THR A 91 -0.24 11.61 14.50
N LEU A 92 -0.03 12.51 15.46
CA LEU A 92 -1.12 13.10 16.26
C LEU A 92 -2.10 13.90 15.39
N ARG A 93 -1.60 14.72 14.46
CA ARG A 93 -2.46 15.49 13.53
C ARG A 93 -3.30 14.59 12.62
N LEU A 94 -2.76 13.47 12.16
CA LEU A 94 -3.49 12.46 11.39
C LEU A 94 -4.54 11.75 12.25
N LYS A 95 -4.21 11.43 13.51
CA LYS A 95 -5.14 10.85 14.49
C LYS A 95 -6.33 11.77 14.76
N GLU A 96 -6.07 13.05 15.04
CA GLU A 96 -7.12 14.07 15.27
C GLU A 96 -8.09 14.20 14.08
N ARG A 97 -7.61 13.91 12.87
CA ARG A 97 -8.41 13.92 11.63
C ARG A 97 -9.08 12.58 11.31
N GLY A 98 -8.92 11.56 12.15
CA GLY A 98 -9.49 10.23 11.91
C GLY A 98 -8.85 9.48 10.73
N LEU A 99 -7.62 9.84 10.35
CA LEU A 99 -6.92 9.26 9.18
C LEU A 99 -6.04 8.06 9.52
N LEU A 100 -6.07 7.60 10.78
CA LEU A 100 -5.34 6.43 11.24
C LEU A 100 -6.31 5.34 11.69
N ARG A 101 -5.95 4.09 11.38
CA ARG A 101 -6.67 2.90 11.84
C ARG A 101 -5.95 2.32 13.06
N PRO A 102 -6.65 2.07 14.19
CA PRO A 102 -6.08 1.35 15.30
C PRO A 102 -5.60 -0.03 14.86
N ILE A 103 -4.39 -0.41 15.27
CA ILE A 103 -3.83 -1.75 15.04
C ILE A 103 -3.32 -2.28 16.37
N HIS A 104 -3.64 -3.54 16.67
CA HIS A 104 -3.04 -4.30 17.77
C HIS A 104 -2.13 -5.34 17.14
N PRO A 105 -0.81 -5.10 17.08
CA PRO A 105 0.13 -6.10 16.62
C PRO A 105 0.06 -7.33 17.53
N PRO A 106 0.10 -8.56 16.99
CA PRO A 106 0.09 -9.79 17.80
C PRO A 106 1.27 -9.87 18.78
N ASN A 107 2.34 -9.12 18.55
CA ASN A 107 3.55 -9.08 19.39
C ASN A 107 3.69 -7.75 20.16
N ALA A 108 2.61 -6.99 20.36
CA ALA A 108 2.66 -5.68 21.02
C ALA A 108 2.66 -5.74 22.55
N GLU A 109 2.50 -6.93 23.13
CA GLU A 109 2.63 -7.15 24.57
C GLU A 109 4.12 -7.38 24.89
N SER A 110 4.71 -6.44 25.62
CA SER A 110 5.96 -6.60 26.37
C SER A 110 5.65 -6.56 27.85
#